data_AF-D5W8K9-F1
#
_entry.id   AF-D5W8K9-F1
#
_cell.length_a   1.000
_cell.length_b   1.000
_cell.length_c   1.000
_cell.angle_alpha   90.00
_cell.angle_beta   90.00
_cell.angle_gamma   90.00
#
_symmetry.space_group_name_H-M   'P 1'
#
loop_
_entity.id
_entity.type
_entity.pdbx_description
1 polymer ?
#
loop_
_entity_poly.entity_id
_entity_poly.type
_entity_poly.pdbx_seq_one_letter_code
_entity_poly.pdbx_strand_id
1 'polypeptide(L)'
;MEAYQYDCAHPEFDELARVISDLFPEQTQFIERAADNGTPTLTIHWVAMRFGSTARRIEMTVAIAPAALARYCAMPARLRGRSFAVLRAYVEASLGSLEEMYANGEAVPREVTVELGDEFA
;
A
#
# COMPACT_ATOMS: atom_id res chain seq x y z
N MET A 1 0.42 -15.76 -17.06
CA MET A 1 0.20 -14.50 -16.35
C MET A 1 0.34 -14.82 -14.89
N GLU A 2 1.43 -14.39 -14.27
CA GLU A 2 1.68 -14.68 -12.85
C GLU A 2 0.84 -13.71 -12.02
N ALA A 3 -0.08 -14.25 -11.23
CA ALA A 3 -1.05 -13.46 -10.49
C ALA A 3 -0.41 -12.70 -9.31
N TYR A 4 -1.04 -11.60 -8.91
CA TYR A 4 -0.77 -10.94 -7.62
C TYR A 4 -0.77 -11.97 -6.48
N GLN A 5 0.11 -11.77 -5.50
CA GLN A 5 0.19 -12.63 -4.32
C GLN A 5 -0.34 -11.85 -3.11
N TYR A 6 -1.29 -12.46 -2.40
CA TYR A 6 -1.89 -11.89 -1.19
C TYR A 6 -1.57 -12.82 -0.01
N ASP A 7 -0.80 -12.32 0.94
CA ASP A 7 -0.41 -12.99 2.17
C ASP A 7 -0.88 -12.14 3.36
N CYS A 8 -2.20 -12.03 3.50
CA CYS A 8 -2.86 -11.27 4.56
C CYS A 8 -3.58 -12.24 5.50
N ALA A 9 -3.28 -12.17 6.79
CA ALA A 9 -3.91 -13.03 7.79
C ALA A 9 -5.35 -12.59 8.07
N HIS A 10 -5.61 -11.28 7.99
CA HIS A 10 -6.91 -10.69 8.23
C HIS A 10 -7.63 -10.34 6.92
N PRO A 11 -8.95 -10.64 6.81
CA PRO A 11 -9.72 -10.37 5.59
C PRO A 11 -9.83 -8.88 5.28
N GLU A 12 -9.77 -8.02 6.30
CA GLU A 12 -9.69 -6.57 6.16
C GLU A 12 -8.47 -6.14 5.35
N PHE A 13 -7.30 -6.74 5.60
CA PHE A 13 -6.07 -6.41 4.90
C PHE A 13 -6.04 -7.00 3.49
N ASP A 14 -6.60 -8.20 3.28
CA ASP A 14 -6.78 -8.76 1.94
C ASP A 14 -7.69 -7.87 1.08
N GLU A 15 -8.79 -7.34 1.64
CA GLU A 15 -9.68 -6.40 0.96
C GLU A 15 -8.95 -5.09 0.58
N LEU A 16 -8.20 -4.50 1.52
CA LEU A 16 -7.42 -3.29 1.26
C LEU A 16 -6.35 -3.52 0.19
N ALA A 17 -5.65 -4.66 0.21
CA ALA A 17 -4.68 -5.04 -0.80
C ALA A 17 -5.31 -5.15 -2.20
N ARG A 18 -6.48 -5.78 -2.31
CA ARG A 18 -7.20 -5.91 -3.58
C ARG A 18 -7.60 -4.55 -4.14
N VAL A 19 -8.05 -3.64 -3.28
CA VAL A 19 -8.49 -2.28 -3.63
C VAL A 19 -7.39 -1.46 -4.30
N ILE A 20 -6.12 -1.74 -4.04
CA ILE A 20 -4.98 -1.00 -4.61
C ILE A 20 -4.14 -1.83 -5.59
N SER A 21 -4.49 -3.10 -5.83
CA SER A 21 -3.60 -4.01 -6.55
C SER A 21 -3.34 -3.60 -8.01
N ASP A 22 -4.33 -3.00 -8.67
CA ASP A 22 -4.23 -2.48 -10.04
C ASP A 22 -3.28 -1.28 -10.19
N LEU A 23 -2.86 -0.65 -9.08
CA LEU A 23 -1.86 0.42 -9.10
C LEU A 23 -0.44 -0.11 -9.30
N PHE A 24 -0.23 -1.41 -9.09
CA PHE A 24 1.07 -2.07 -9.13
C PHE A 24 1.18 -3.00 -10.33
N PRO A 25 2.39 -3.32 -10.80
CA PRO A 25 2.58 -4.31 -11.85
C PRO A 25 2.13 -5.71 -11.40
N GLU A 26 1.86 -6.59 -12.37
CA GLU A 26 1.71 -8.03 -12.11
C GLU A 26 2.90 -8.57 -11.31
N GLN A 27 2.70 -9.69 -10.57
CA GLN A 27 3.68 -10.28 -9.64
C GLN A 27 3.97 -9.46 -8.36
N THR A 28 3.21 -8.40 -8.09
CA THR A 28 3.30 -7.67 -6.82
C THR A 28 2.81 -8.56 -5.66
N GLN A 29 3.54 -8.50 -4.55
CA GLN A 29 3.20 -9.18 -3.30
C GLN A 29 2.61 -8.18 -2.31
N PHE A 30 1.46 -8.54 -1.72
CA PHE A 30 0.78 -7.81 -0.67
C PHE A 30 0.81 -8.67 0.58
N ILE A 31 1.51 -8.21 1.62
CA ILE A 31 1.79 -8.97 2.82
C ILE A 31 1.31 -8.18 4.03
N GLU A 32 0.49 -8.80 4.87
CA GLU A 32 0.20 -8.23 6.18
C GLU A 32 1.37 -8.51 7.13
N ARG A 33 1.88 -7.46 7.78
CA ARG A 33 2.94 -7.58 8.79
C ARG A 33 2.62 -6.79 10.03
N ALA A 34 3.02 -7.29 11.19
CA ALA A 34 3.02 -6.50 12.41
C ALA A 34 4.24 -5.55 12.41
N ALA A 35 4.00 -4.27 12.69
CA ALA A 35 5.06 -3.32 13.03
C ALA A 35 5.65 -3.66 14.41
N ASP A 36 6.75 -2.97 14.78
CA ASP A 36 7.44 -3.18 16.07
C ASP A 36 6.52 -2.99 17.29
N ASN A 37 5.49 -2.16 17.16
CA ASN A 37 4.48 -1.92 18.20
C ASN A 37 3.31 -2.92 18.18
N GLY A 38 3.36 -3.94 17.31
CA GLY A 38 2.33 -4.95 17.13
C GLY A 38 1.14 -4.52 16.26
N THR A 39 1.10 -3.28 15.77
CA THR A 39 0.02 -2.80 14.88
C THR A 39 0.18 -3.46 13.51
N PRO A 40 -0.89 -4.05 12.94
CA PRO A 40 -0.82 -4.62 11.60
C PRO A 40 -0.67 -3.53 10.54
N THR A 41 0.12 -3.83 9.51
CA THR A 41 0.46 -2.97 8.38
C THR A 41 0.33 -3.76 7.08
N LEU A 42 0.07 -3.06 5.97
CA LEU A 42 0.07 -3.66 4.64
C LEU A 42 1.40 -3.35 3.95
N THR A 43 2.23 -4.36 3.77
CA THR A 43 3.52 -4.27 3.08
C THR A 43 3.37 -4.71 1.63
N ILE A 44 3.85 -3.90 0.70
CA ILE A 44 3.71 -4.11 -0.74
C ILE A 44 5.11 -4.21 -1.33
N HIS A 45 5.43 -5.35 -1.94
CA HIS A 45 6.70 -5.56 -2.64
C HIS A 45 6.45 -5.66 -4.14
N TRP A 46 7.08 -4.76 -4.91
CA TRP A 46 7.02 -4.82 -6.36
C TRP A 46 8.37 -4.52 -7.01
N VAL A 47 8.49 -4.91 -8.28
CA VAL A 47 9.62 -4.55 -9.12
C VAL A 47 9.24 -3.32 -9.95
N ALA A 48 9.82 -2.17 -9.60
CA ALA A 48 9.65 -0.93 -10.32
C ALA A 48 10.52 -0.93 -11.59
N MET A 49 9.96 -1.43 -12.69
CA MET A 49 10.57 -1.36 -14.03
C MET A 49 10.51 0.04 -14.63
N ARG A 50 9.73 0.96 -14.03
CA ARG A 50 9.55 2.35 -14.50
C ARG A 50 10.75 3.27 -14.21
N PHE A 51 11.65 2.89 -13.30
CA PHE A 51 12.79 3.72 -12.86
C PHE A 51 14.11 3.38 -13.58
N GLY A 52 14.03 3.01 -14.86
CA GLY A 52 15.19 2.82 -15.74
C GLY A 52 15.44 1.37 -16.18
N SER A 53 16.63 1.13 -16.75
CA SER A 53 17.00 -0.18 -17.34
C SER A 53 17.30 -1.28 -16.31
N THR A 54 17.33 -0.95 -15.03
CA THR A 54 17.64 -1.89 -13.94
C THR A 54 16.40 -2.09 -13.08
N ALA A 55 15.94 -3.34 -13.01
CA ALA A 55 14.85 -3.75 -12.14
C ALA A 55 15.15 -3.36 -10.69
N ARG A 56 14.26 -2.58 -10.07
CA ARG A 56 14.41 -2.14 -8.68
C ARG A 56 13.28 -2.70 -7.83
N ARG A 57 13.60 -3.49 -6.82
CA ARG A 57 12.61 -3.89 -5.80
C ARG A 57 12.37 -2.72 -4.86
N ILE A 58 11.10 -2.40 -4.65
CA ILE A 58 10.64 -1.39 -3.70
C ILE A 58 9.66 -2.05 -2.74
N GLU A 59 9.75 -1.63 -1.49
CA GLU A 59 8.82 -1.94 -0.41
C GLU A 59 8.02 -0.68 -0.05
N MET A 60 6.70 -0.78 -0.04
CA MET A 60 5.81 0.25 0.49
C MET A 60 5.05 -0.31 1.68
N THR A 61 5.16 0.34 2.83
CA THR A 61 4.40 -0.01 4.02
C THR A 61 3.26 0.98 4.20
N VAL A 62 2.02 0.52 4.11
CA VAL A 62 0.84 1.30 4.50
C VAL A 62 0.60 1.07 5.99
N ALA A 63 0.80 2.12 6.77
CA ALA A 63 0.63 2.15 8.21
C ALA A 63 -0.64 2.92 8.57
N ILE A 64 -1.69 2.20 8.98
CA ILE A 64 -2.96 2.78 9.40
C ILE A 64 -2.91 3.04 10.90
N ALA A 65 -3.24 4.26 11.32
CA ALA A 65 -3.33 4.62 12.73
C ALA A 65 -4.28 3.63 13.46
N PRO A 66 -3.91 3.07 14.63
CA PRO A 66 -4.69 2.02 15.28
C PRO A 66 -6.16 2.38 15.52
N ALA A 67 -6.44 3.64 15.87
CA ALA A 67 -7.80 4.13 16.06
C ALA A 67 -8.60 4.16 14.75
N ALA A 68 -7.98 4.58 13.64
CA ALA A 68 -8.61 4.57 12.32
C ALA A 68 -8.86 3.14 11.84
N LEU A 69 -7.90 2.24 12.04
CA LEU A 69 -8.06 0.82 11.72
C LEU A 69 -9.23 0.20 12.51
N ALA A 70 -9.32 0.46 13.81
CA ALA A 70 -10.43 -0.04 14.63
C ALA A 70 -11.80 0.46 14.13
N ARG A 71 -11.89 1.73 13.70
CA ARG A 71 -13.12 2.29 13.11
C ARG A 71 -13.45 1.63 11.78
N TYR A 72 -12.47 1.42 10.91
CA TYR A 72 -12.63 0.70 9.64
C TYR A 72 -13.15 -0.73 9.85
N CYS A 73 -12.57 -1.49 10.79
CA CYS A 73 -13.01 -2.85 11.10
C CYS A 73 -14.45 -2.87 11.63
N ALA A 74 -14.85 -1.87 12.41
CA ALA A 74 -16.22 -1.74 12.94
C ALA A 74 -17.24 -1.26 11.89
N MET A 75 -16.81 -0.70 10.76
CA MET A 75 -17.72 -0.23 9.71
C MET A 75 -18.37 -1.40 8.95
N PRO A 76 -19.69 -1.34 8.68
CA PRO A 76 -20.34 -2.24 7.74
C PRO A 76 -19.68 -2.15 6.35
N ALA A 77 -19.45 -3.30 5.69
CA ALA A 77 -18.74 -3.37 4.41
C ALA A 77 -19.26 -2.36 3.35
N ARG A 78 -20.58 -2.17 3.26
CA ARG A 78 -21.22 -1.21 2.34
C ARG A 78 -20.83 0.27 2.57
N LEU A 79 -20.24 0.61 3.71
CA LEU A 79 -19.81 1.97 4.07
C LEU A 79 -18.29 2.18 3.94
N ARG A 80 -17.52 1.12 3.64
CA ARG A 80 -16.04 1.18 3.54
C ARG A 80 -15.52 1.91 2.29
N GLY A 81 -16.40 2.27 1.35
CA GLY A 81 -16.02 2.90 0.08
C GLY A 81 -15.20 4.20 0.24
N ARG A 82 -15.45 4.99 1.30
CA ARG A 82 -14.63 6.18 1.60
C ARG A 82 -13.20 5.81 1.98
N SER A 83 -13.02 4.81 2.86
CA SER A 83 -11.70 4.33 3.27
C SER A 83 -10.90 3.80 2.08
N PHE A 84 -11.56 3.13 1.13
CA PHE A 84 -10.95 2.68 -0.12
C PHE A 84 -10.45 3.83 -0.98
N ALA A 85 -11.26 4.88 -1.15
CA ALA A 85 -10.87 6.06 -1.91
C ALA A 85 -9.66 6.78 -1.28
N VAL A 86 -9.65 6.89 0.06
CA VAL A 86 -8.53 7.51 0.79
C VAL A 86 -7.26 6.67 0.64
N LEU A 87 -7.33 5.37 0.86
CA LEU A 87 -6.19 4.47 0.67
C LEU A 87 -5.61 4.59 -0.74
N ARG A 88 -6.46 4.51 -1.78
CA ARG A 88 -6.02 4.66 -3.17
C ARG A 88 -5.34 6.01 -3.41
N ALA A 89 -5.94 7.11 -2.97
CA ALA A 89 -5.39 8.44 -3.21
C ALA A 89 -3.98 8.61 -2.59
N TYR A 90 -3.77 8.10 -1.38
CA TYR A 90 -2.47 8.16 -0.72
C TYR A 90 -1.41 7.28 -1.41
N VAL A 91 -1.79 6.08 -1.84
CA VAL A 91 -0.89 5.17 -2.58
C VAL A 91 -0.55 5.76 -3.95
N GLU A 92 -1.53 6.26 -4.70
CA GLU A 92 -1.33 6.92 -6.00
C GLU A 92 -0.42 8.14 -5.87
N ALA A 93 -0.64 9.01 -4.87
CA ALA A 93 0.21 10.16 -4.61
C ALA A 93 1.65 9.76 -4.27
N SER A 94 1.83 8.68 -3.50
CA SER A 94 3.15 8.16 -3.14
C SER A 94 3.88 7.60 -4.37
N LEU A 95 3.19 6.84 -5.23
CA LEU A 95 3.75 6.35 -6.49
C LEU A 95 4.14 7.49 -7.43
N GLY A 96 3.26 8.50 -7.58
CA GLY A 96 3.54 9.69 -8.38
C GLY A 96 4.77 10.46 -7.87
N SER A 97 4.93 10.56 -6.55
CA SER A 97 6.11 11.21 -5.94
C SER A 97 7.41 10.45 -6.27
N LEU A 98 7.39 9.12 -6.26
CA LEU A 98 8.55 8.31 -6.66
C LEU A 98 8.88 8.48 -8.15
N GLU A 99 7.85 8.61 -9.00
CA GLU A 99 8.00 8.90 -10.43
C GLU A 99 8.58 10.30 -10.67
N GLU A 100 8.14 11.31 -9.93
CA GLU A 100 8.68 12.67 -9.99
C GLU A 100 10.14 12.73 -9.53
N MET A 101 10.49 12.10 -8.40
CA MET A 101 11.87 11.99 -7.93
C MET A 101 12.78 11.39 -9.01
N TYR A 102 12.34 10.29 -9.65
CA TYR A 102 13.09 9.68 -10.73
C TYR A 102 13.26 10.62 -11.93
N ALA A 103 12.18 11.28 -12.36
CA ALA A 103 12.22 12.23 -13.48
C ALA A 103 13.16 13.41 -13.22
N ASN A 104 13.30 13.84 -11.96
CA ASN A 104 14.21 14.89 -11.53
C ASN A 104 15.67 14.41 -11.37
N GLY A 105 15.94 13.12 -11.59
CA GLY A 105 17.26 12.52 -11.40
C GLY A 105 17.64 12.30 -9.93
N GLU A 106 16.67 12.35 -9.03
CA GLU A 106 16.86 12.13 -7.60
C GLU A 106 16.96 10.64 -7.26
N ALA A 107 17.55 10.34 -6.11
CA ALA A 107 17.64 8.98 -5.63
C ALA A 107 16.28 8.51 -5.11
N VAL A 108 15.59 7.66 -5.87
CA VAL A 108 14.34 7.03 -5.41
C VAL A 108 14.64 6.09 -4.21
N PRO A 109 13.88 6.14 -3.10
CA PRO A 109 14.06 5.24 -1.98
C PRO A 109 13.68 3.79 -2.33
N ARG A 110 14.22 2.82 -1.57
CA ARG A 110 13.82 1.40 -1.69
C ARG A 110 12.68 1.03 -0.75
N GLU A 111 12.48 1.81 0.30
CA GLU A 111 11.48 1.62 1.34
C GLU A 111 10.72 2.94 1.49
N VAL A 112 9.39 2.86 1.51
CA VAL A 112 8.50 4.01 1.61
C VAL A 112 7.40 3.68 2.60
N THR A 113 7.06 4.63 3.46
CA THR A 113 5.93 4.49 4.38
C THR A 113 4.82 5.45 3.98
N VAL A 114 3.60 4.93 3.90
CA VAL A 114 2.37 5.69 3.70
C VAL A 114 1.59 5.65 5.00
N GLU A 115 1.54 6.78 5.69
CA GLU A 115 0.80 6.91 6.94
C GLU A 115 -0.65 7.32 6.65
N LEU A 116 -1.60 6.58 7.22
CA LEU A 116 -3.03 6.85 7.12
C LEU A 116 -3.59 7.17 8.51
N GLY A 117 -4.05 8.40 8.69
CA GLY A 117 -4.58 8.93 9.94
C GLY A 117 -6.09 8.84 10.04
N ASP A 118 -6.70 9.83 10.70
CA ASP A 118 -8.15 9.86 10.94
C ASP A 118 -8.96 10.03 9.65
N GLU A 119 -8.38 10.55 8.58
CA GLU A 119 -9.03 10.70 7.28
C GLU A 119 -9.42 9.37 6.64
N PHE A 120 -8.77 8.27 7.04
CA PHE A 120 -9.06 6.93 6.53
C PHE A 120 -10.42 6.40 6.98
N ALA A 121 -10.86 6.68 8.20
CA ALA A 121 -12.03 6.04 8.80
C ALA A 121 -12.69 6.86 9.90
#